data_AF-A0A5E3X5P6-F1
#
_entry.id   AF-A0A5E3X5P6-F1
#
_cell.length_a   1.000
_cell.length_b   1.000
_cell.length_c   1.000
_cell.angle_alpha   90.00
_cell.angle_beta   90.00
_cell.angle_gamma   90.00
#
_symmetry.space_group_name_H-M   'P 1'
#
loop_
_entity.id
_entity.type
_entity.pdbx_description
1 polymer ?
#
loop_
_entity_poly.entity_id
_entity_poly.type
_entity_poly.pdbx_seq_one_letter_code
_entity_poly.pdbx_strand_id
1 'polypeptide(L)'
;MLDEFLARTRGALLHVNTEHLNGHPKLRKRSNATIKYELFERLSCPEILRRSDTISYPWSRVGPEHGLDANYWSVRLSQQEFPQLSYLQIRLPLYSPPVGFFAAHGLQTLILHGDSSTTKGVIDVDNLLDIMAGAPRLLILELRHALSGDITRGASKGPSGVQCQLRVLRLSTRDETCLLALARHISVQKGGEVQIIINDVLSIADTFDVYTTLSHIERREHSEVRISTRGISLDRQADIYTVYIKFEAHPQSSLNISRPRSSRSTWTWQECGRLLSDATCCLTLGDFPYDRPLFHRTNHGESPLYDLTEFLRQMYHLRSLSVCAKDVIAGALDLLPGETPKKIVVTAGPSGVCFEKMRTWLNQQQSASGPGAVRPVVVLCHAVIQRRDQRELGALTRYCSEIHDQRVFPVVHVIR
;
A
#
# COMPACT_ATOMS: atom_id res chain seq x y z
N MET A 1 3.83 -16.08 41.95
CA MET A 1 4.60 -16.39 40.71
C MET A 1 4.89 -15.16 39.84
N LEU A 2 3.92 -14.34 39.40
CA LEU A 2 4.24 -13.12 38.61
C LEU A 2 4.97 -12.07 39.46
N ASP A 3 4.45 -11.75 40.66
CA ASP A 3 5.09 -10.77 41.56
C ASP A 3 6.50 -11.21 41.97
N GLU A 4 6.70 -12.51 42.22
CA GLU A 4 8.02 -13.07 42.48
C GLU A 4 8.94 -12.99 41.26
N PHE A 5 8.42 -13.17 40.04
CA PHE A 5 9.17 -12.99 38.81
C PHE A 5 9.57 -11.52 38.61
N LEU A 6 8.65 -10.57 38.83
CA LEU A 6 8.91 -9.15 38.74
C LEU A 6 9.91 -8.67 39.79
N ALA A 7 9.83 -9.21 41.01
CA ALA A 7 10.81 -8.98 42.07
C ALA A 7 12.20 -9.53 41.71
N ARG A 8 12.26 -10.74 41.12
CA ARG A 8 13.54 -11.39 40.71
C ARG A 8 14.21 -10.70 39.54
N THR A 9 13.45 -10.05 38.66
CA THR A 9 14.01 -9.33 37.49
C THR A 9 14.65 -7.99 37.85
N ARG A 10 14.58 -7.52 39.12
CA ARG A 10 15.33 -6.37 39.67
C ARG A 10 15.35 -5.12 38.76
N GLY A 11 14.23 -4.79 38.12
CA GLY A 11 14.14 -3.63 37.24
C GLY A 11 14.62 -3.83 35.79
N ALA A 12 14.96 -5.07 35.38
CA ALA A 12 15.26 -5.38 33.98
C ALA A 12 14.10 -4.98 33.05
N LEU A 13 14.47 -4.58 31.83
CA LEU A 13 13.55 -4.26 30.75
C LEU A 13 12.75 -5.49 30.34
N LEU A 14 11.45 -5.28 30.10
CA LEU A 14 10.54 -6.34 29.72
C LEU A 14 10.18 -6.24 28.24
N HIS A 15 10.17 -7.39 27.57
CA HIS A 15 9.63 -7.52 26.21
C HIS A 15 8.26 -8.19 26.30
N VAL A 16 7.20 -7.41 26.08
CA VAL A 16 5.82 -7.89 26.15
C VAL A 16 5.32 -8.10 24.72
N ASN A 17 5.48 -9.33 24.23
CA ASN A 17 4.93 -9.73 22.93
C ASN A 17 3.91 -10.86 23.11
N THR A 18 2.64 -10.53 22.87
CA THR A 18 1.55 -11.49 23.03
C THR A 18 1.45 -12.48 21.87
N GLU A 19 2.10 -12.24 20.72
CA GLU A 19 2.15 -13.19 19.60
C GLU A 19 2.70 -14.56 20.00
N HIS A 20 3.71 -14.59 20.87
CA HIS A 20 4.33 -15.83 21.33
C HIS A 20 3.36 -16.72 22.13
N LEU A 21 2.26 -16.16 22.65
CA LEU A 21 1.21 -16.95 23.32
C LEU A 21 0.49 -17.90 22.34
N ASN A 22 0.38 -17.55 21.06
CA ASN A 22 -0.23 -18.45 20.06
C ASN A 22 0.68 -19.65 19.71
N GLY A 23 2.00 -19.50 19.87
CA GLY A 23 2.96 -20.56 19.65
C GLY A 23 3.01 -21.60 20.77
N HIS A 24 2.48 -21.28 21.95
CA HIS A 24 2.70 -22.09 23.15
C HIS A 24 1.95 -23.44 23.09
N PRO A 25 2.63 -24.60 23.28
CA PRO A 25 2.02 -25.92 23.14
C PRO A 25 0.79 -26.16 24.03
N LYS A 26 0.76 -25.56 25.23
CA LYS A 26 -0.40 -25.64 26.15
C LYS A 26 -1.60 -24.78 25.72
N LEU A 27 -1.39 -23.80 24.84
CA LEU A 27 -2.43 -22.91 24.29
C LEU A 27 -2.89 -23.33 22.89
N ARG A 28 -2.12 -24.17 22.17
CA ARG A 28 -2.47 -24.71 20.84
C ARG A 28 -3.67 -25.66 20.83
N LYS A 29 -3.95 -26.35 21.94
CA LYS A 29 -5.00 -27.39 22.02
C LYS A 29 -6.33 -26.91 22.61
N ARG A 30 -6.48 -25.64 22.97
CA ARG A 30 -7.72 -25.09 23.55
C ARG A 30 -8.15 -23.82 22.84
N SER A 31 -9.45 -23.71 22.56
CA SER A 31 -10.16 -22.46 22.24
C SER A 31 -10.30 -21.52 23.44
N ASN A 32 -9.42 -21.63 24.47
CA ASN A 32 -9.56 -20.89 25.72
C ASN A 32 -9.07 -19.45 25.55
N ALA A 33 -9.90 -18.64 24.89
CA ALA A 33 -9.78 -17.20 24.90
C ALA A 33 -9.69 -16.64 26.33
N THR A 34 -10.36 -17.26 27.30
CA THR A 34 -10.27 -16.91 28.73
C THR A 34 -8.86 -17.02 29.30
N ILE A 35 -8.10 -18.08 28.98
CA ILE A 35 -6.70 -18.20 29.48
C ILE A 35 -5.80 -17.18 28.79
N LYS A 36 -5.99 -16.97 27.49
CA LYS A 36 -5.25 -15.93 26.75
C LYS A 36 -5.55 -14.54 27.31
N TYR A 37 -6.79 -14.31 27.73
CA TYR A 37 -7.25 -13.09 28.39
C TYR A 37 -6.62 -12.90 29.77
N GLU A 38 -6.67 -13.89 30.65
CA GLU A 38 -6.06 -13.81 31.98
C GLU A 38 -4.55 -13.55 31.91
N LEU A 39 -3.87 -14.20 30.95
CA LEU A 39 -2.45 -13.93 30.68
C LEU A 39 -2.24 -12.51 30.16
N PHE A 40 -3.12 -12.04 29.27
CA PHE A 40 -3.07 -10.69 28.74
C PHE A 40 -3.25 -9.63 29.83
N GLU A 41 -4.27 -9.74 30.68
CA GLU A 41 -4.49 -8.81 31.79
C GLU A 41 -3.29 -8.75 32.73
N ARG A 42 -2.72 -9.91 33.06
CA ARG A 42 -1.55 -10.02 33.93
C ARG A 42 -0.32 -9.37 33.31
N LEU A 43 -0.06 -9.61 32.03
CA LEU A 43 1.09 -9.02 31.30
C LEU A 43 0.92 -7.53 31.02
N SER A 44 -0.29 -6.99 31.22
CA SER A 44 -0.64 -5.60 30.93
C SER A 44 -0.94 -4.81 32.21
N CYS A 45 -0.44 -5.26 33.36
CA CYS A 45 -0.53 -4.50 34.60
C CYS A 45 0.40 -3.26 34.55
N PRO A 46 0.09 -2.17 35.27
CA PRO A 46 0.86 -0.92 35.22
C PRO A 46 2.35 -1.10 35.50
N GLU A 47 2.71 -1.99 36.43
CA GLU A 47 4.11 -2.26 36.79
C GLU A 47 4.89 -2.87 35.62
N ILE A 48 4.30 -3.82 34.89
CA ILE A 48 4.92 -4.42 33.72
C ILE A 48 5.02 -3.41 32.59
N LEU A 49 3.93 -2.68 32.31
CA LEU A 49 3.91 -1.72 31.22
C LEU A 49 4.94 -0.60 31.42
N ARG A 50 5.11 -0.10 32.65
CA ARG A 50 6.14 0.93 32.97
C ARG A 50 7.57 0.43 32.80
N ARG A 51 7.81 -0.88 32.89
CA ARG A 51 9.11 -1.53 32.70
C ARG A 51 9.30 -2.10 31.28
N SER A 52 8.28 -1.99 30.43
CA SER A 52 8.31 -2.58 29.11
C SER A 52 9.10 -1.70 28.15
N ASP A 53 10.10 -2.31 27.51
CA ASP A 53 10.80 -1.71 26.37
C ASP A 53 10.00 -1.92 25.08
N THR A 54 9.37 -3.09 24.95
CA THR A 54 8.53 -3.42 23.80
C THR A 54 7.15 -3.89 24.23
N ILE A 55 6.12 -3.37 23.56
CA ILE A 55 4.73 -3.82 23.67
C ILE A 55 4.24 -4.15 22.26
N SER A 56 3.88 -5.40 22.01
CA SER A 56 3.26 -5.84 20.76
C SER A 56 1.97 -6.61 21.01
N TYR A 57 0.88 -6.07 20.47
CA TYR A 57 -0.47 -6.60 20.56
C TYR A 57 -1.19 -6.53 19.20
N PRO A 58 -1.03 -7.52 18.32
CA PRO A 58 -1.57 -7.48 16.96
C PRO A 58 -2.99 -8.06 16.82
N TRP A 59 -3.65 -8.39 17.92
CA TRP A 59 -4.94 -9.10 17.89
C TRP A 59 -6.11 -8.14 17.66
N SER A 60 -6.82 -8.28 16.54
CA SER A 60 -8.10 -7.58 16.26
C SER A 60 -9.34 -8.29 16.79
N ARG A 61 -9.22 -9.58 17.15
CA ARG A 61 -10.36 -10.47 17.38
C ARG A 61 -10.60 -10.82 18.84
N VAL A 62 -9.89 -10.19 19.78
CA VAL A 62 -10.30 -10.26 21.19
C VAL A 62 -11.43 -9.25 21.35
N GLY A 63 -12.61 -9.65 20.88
CA GLY A 63 -13.82 -8.84 20.93
C GLY A 63 -14.36 -8.70 22.36
N PRO A 64 -15.49 -8.00 22.52
CA PRO A 64 -16.16 -7.82 23.83
C PRO A 64 -16.50 -9.16 24.52
N GLU A 65 -16.62 -10.25 23.76
CA GLU A 65 -16.84 -11.62 24.26
C GLU A 65 -15.74 -12.15 25.20
N HIS A 66 -14.60 -11.46 25.26
CA HIS A 66 -13.49 -11.82 26.15
C HIS A 66 -13.19 -10.76 27.19
N GLY A 67 -14.04 -9.75 27.38
CA GLY A 67 -13.91 -8.79 28.49
C GLY A 67 -12.85 -7.71 28.30
N LEU A 68 -12.18 -7.63 27.14
CA LEU A 68 -11.46 -6.42 26.80
C LEU A 68 -12.47 -5.34 26.44
N ASP A 69 -12.73 -4.49 27.43
CA ASP A 69 -13.40 -3.23 27.22
C ASP A 69 -12.72 -2.53 26.03
N ALA A 70 -13.53 -1.98 25.12
CA ALA A 70 -13.04 -1.17 24.02
C ALA A 70 -12.12 -0.05 24.54
N ASN A 71 -12.31 0.37 25.81
CA ASN A 71 -11.52 1.36 26.53
C ASN A 71 -10.16 0.86 27.04
N TYR A 72 -9.85 -0.45 26.99
CA TYR A 72 -8.70 -1.04 27.70
C TYR A 72 -7.38 -0.32 27.42
N TRP A 73 -6.98 -0.23 26.15
CA TRP A 73 -5.73 0.43 25.75
C TRP A 73 -5.79 1.94 25.92
N SER A 74 -6.97 2.55 25.71
CA SER A 74 -7.16 3.98 25.97
C SER A 74 -6.87 4.31 27.44
N VAL A 75 -7.42 3.56 28.40
CA VAL A 75 -7.15 3.74 29.85
C VAL A 75 -5.69 3.45 30.21
N ARG A 76 -5.10 2.41 29.61
CA ARG A 76 -3.74 1.97 29.95
C ARG A 76 -2.64 2.87 29.39
N LEU A 77 -2.87 3.56 28.28
CA LEU A 77 -1.88 4.45 27.68
C LEU A 77 -2.10 5.90 28.09
N SER A 78 -3.34 6.37 28.02
CA SER A 78 -3.64 7.81 28.14
C SER A 78 -3.22 8.36 29.49
N GLN A 79 -2.61 9.55 29.47
CA GLN A 79 -2.14 10.29 30.64
C GLN A 79 -1.07 9.54 31.45
N GLN A 80 -0.35 8.60 30.83
CA GLN A 80 0.75 7.87 31.45
C GLN A 80 2.10 8.21 30.80
N GLU A 81 3.16 7.94 31.56
CA GLU A 81 4.54 8.04 31.11
C GLU A 81 5.18 6.65 31.06
N PHE A 82 5.80 6.34 29.92
CA PHE A 82 6.49 5.09 29.65
C PHE A 82 7.98 5.36 29.45
N PRO A 83 8.76 5.41 30.55
CA PRO A 83 10.15 5.88 30.51
C PRO A 83 11.08 4.98 29.69
N GLN A 84 10.73 3.70 29.56
CA GLN A 84 11.56 2.69 28.90
C GLN A 84 11.05 2.26 27.52
N LEU A 85 9.84 2.68 27.12
CA LEU A 85 9.19 2.15 25.93
C LEU A 85 9.85 2.65 24.65
N SER A 86 10.42 1.73 23.87
CA SER A 86 11.03 1.98 22.56
C SER A 86 10.18 1.50 21.38
N TYR A 87 9.31 0.51 21.60
CA TYR A 87 8.44 -0.06 20.58
C TYR A 87 7.01 -0.26 21.08
N LEU A 88 6.03 0.30 20.36
CA LEU A 88 4.62 0.09 20.62
C LEU A 88 3.89 -0.34 19.35
N GLN A 89 3.28 -1.51 19.37
CA GLN A 89 2.37 -1.99 18.35
C GLN A 89 1.06 -2.43 18.98
N ILE A 90 -0.04 -1.79 18.60
CA ILE A 90 -1.37 -2.14 19.10
C ILE A 90 -2.37 -2.14 17.94
N ARG A 91 -3.15 -3.21 17.88
CA ARG A 91 -4.37 -3.27 17.08
C ARG A 91 -5.59 -3.10 17.98
N LEU A 92 -6.31 -2.02 17.77
CA LEU A 92 -7.48 -1.64 18.56
C LEU A 92 -8.74 -2.27 17.95
N PRO A 93 -9.63 -2.85 18.78
CA PRO A 93 -10.88 -3.43 18.32
C PRO A 93 -11.87 -2.37 17.83
N LEU A 94 -12.93 -2.85 17.19
CA LEU A 94 -14.07 -2.04 16.77
C LEU A 94 -14.68 -1.31 17.99
N TYR A 95 -14.96 -0.01 17.84
CA TYR A 95 -15.55 0.86 18.87
C TYR A 95 -14.66 1.23 20.07
N SER A 96 -13.35 0.99 20.02
CA SER A 96 -12.44 1.57 21.00
C SER A 96 -12.55 3.10 21.04
N PRO A 97 -12.62 3.73 22.23
CA PRO A 97 -12.41 5.17 22.32
C PRO A 97 -11.01 5.53 21.82
N PRO A 98 -10.83 6.78 21.40
CA PRO A 98 -9.53 7.29 21.06
C PRO A 98 -8.51 7.09 22.18
N VAL A 99 -7.29 6.73 21.81
CA VAL A 99 -6.12 6.79 22.68
C VAL A 99 -5.79 8.26 22.89
N GLY A 100 -5.78 8.70 24.14
CA GLY A 100 -5.33 10.02 24.52
C GLY A 100 -3.80 10.13 24.55
N PHE A 101 -3.30 11.34 24.76
CA PHE A 101 -1.88 11.61 24.92
C PHE A 101 -1.19 10.68 25.94
N PHE A 102 0.03 10.26 25.64
CA PHE A 102 0.97 9.64 26.58
C PHE A 102 2.41 10.05 26.23
N ALA A 103 3.31 9.99 27.21
CA ALA A 103 4.72 10.34 27.02
C ALA A 103 5.60 9.09 26.97
N ALA A 104 6.49 9.01 25.97
CA ALA A 104 7.45 7.91 25.84
C ALA A 104 8.74 8.41 25.16
N HIS A 105 9.66 8.96 25.94
CA HIS A 105 10.84 9.65 25.40
C HIS A 105 11.80 8.73 24.63
N GLY A 106 11.81 7.43 24.97
CA GLY A 106 12.59 6.40 24.31
C GLY A 106 11.96 5.85 23.03
N LEU A 107 10.72 6.22 22.70
CA LEU A 107 9.93 5.58 21.65
C LEU A 107 10.55 5.81 20.27
N GLN A 108 10.84 4.71 19.57
CA GLN A 108 11.40 4.69 18.22
C GLN A 108 10.38 4.23 17.18
N THR A 109 9.46 3.34 17.58
CA THR A 109 8.44 2.76 16.69
C THR A 109 7.05 2.83 17.31
N LEU A 110 6.12 3.45 16.59
CA LEU A 110 4.70 3.51 16.93
C LEU A 110 3.86 2.92 15.80
N ILE A 111 3.13 1.86 16.10
CA ILE A 111 2.23 1.17 15.17
C ILE A 111 0.84 1.09 15.80
N LEU A 112 -0.11 1.84 15.23
CA LEU A 112 -1.51 1.83 15.67
C LEU A 112 -2.41 1.40 14.53
N HIS A 113 -3.14 0.31 14.73
CA HIS A 113 -4.10 -0.20 13.75
C HIS A 113 -5.51 -0.13 14.32
N GLY A 114 -6.42 0.57 13.65
CA GLY A 114 -7.85 0.50 13.90
C GLY A 114 -8.55 -0.55 13.03
N ASP A 115 -9.88 -0.55 13.08
CA ASP A 115 -10.69 -1.45 12.27
C ASP A 115 -10.90 -0.88 10.85
N SER A 116 -10.58 -1.68 9.84
CA SER A 116 -10.76 -1.31 8.43
C SER A 116 -12.22 -1.13 8.02
N SER A 117 -13.18 -1.61 8.80
CA SER A 117 -14.61 -1.50 8.50
C SER A 117 -15.23 -0.15 8.89
N THR A 118 -14.56 0.65 9.73
CA THR A 118 -15.07 1.92 10.26
C THR A 118 -14.33 3.14 9.76
N THR A 119 -15.00 4.29 9.86
CA THR A 119 -14.39 5.62 9.72
C THR A 119 -13.98 6.22 11.05
N LYS A 120 -14.47 5.67 12.17
CA LYS A 120 -14.04 6.06 13.51
C LYS A 120 -12.60 5.62 13.72
N GLY A 121 -11.69 6.58 13.80
CA GLY A 121 -10.33 6.34 14.21
C GLY A 121 -10.23 6.02 15.70
N VAL A 122 -9.05 5.59 16.09
CA VAL A 122 -8.68 5.21 17.46
C VAL A 122 -7.62 6.15 18.05
N ILE A 123 -7.24 7.19 17.32
CA ILE A 123 -6.39 8.29 17.78
C ILE A 123 -6.69 9.56 16.98
N ASP A 124 -6.87 10.68 17.66
CA ASP A 124 -7.04 12.00 17.01
C ASP A 124 -5.68 12.59 16.64
N VAL A 125 -5.66 13.47 15.63
CA VAL A 125 -4.42 14.11 15.14
C VAL A 125 -3.70 14.86 16.26
N ASP A 126 -4.44 15.63 17.08
CA ASP A 126 -3.85 16.39 18.20
C ASP A 126 -3.13 15.48 19.21
N ASN A 127 -3.79 14.40 19.64
CA ASN A 127 -3.20 13.43 20.57
C ASN A 127 -1.97 12.75 19.97
N LEU A 128 -1.98 12.45 18.66
CA LEU A 128 -0.83 11.90 17.96
C LEU A 128 0.33 12.90 17.95
N LEU A 129 0.08 14.18 17.66
CA LEU A 129 1.11 15.21 17.67
C LEU A 129 1.69 15.42 19.06
N ASP A 130 0.87 15.37 20.12
CA ASP A 130 1.34 15.44 21.50
C ASP A 130 2.22 14.22 21.85
N ILE A 131 1.82 13.00 21.45
CA ILE A 131 2.63 11.79 21.63
C ILE A 131 3.97 11.93 20.90
N MET A 132 3.95 12.44 19.66
CA MET A 132 5.15 12.68 18.86
C MET A 132 6.08 13.70 19.50
N ALA A 133 5.53 14.78 20.08
CA ALA A 133 6.30 15.75 20.86
C ALA A 133 6.93 15.12 22.13
N GLY A 134 6.20 14.19 22.76
CA GLY A 134 6.68 13.38 23.90
C GLY A 134 7.61 12.22 23.53
N ALA A 135 7.88 12.01 22.23
CA ALA A 135 8.66 10.92 21.67
C ALA A 135 9.69 11.43 20.62
N PRO A 136 10.69 12.23 21.03
CA PRO A 136 11.63 12.88 20.12
C PRO A 136 12.52 11.90 19.33
N ARG A 137 12.56 10.62 19.71
CA ARG A 137 13.32 9.55 19.04
C ARG A 137 12.49 8.75 18.04
N LEU A 138 11.25 9.15 17.78
CA LEU A 138 10.35 8.40 16.90
C LEU A 138 10.87 8.41 15.46
N LEU A 139 11.13 7.22 14.92
CA LEU A 139 11.62 7.02 13.56
C LEU A 139 10.59 6.34 12.66
N ILE A 140 9.74 5.48 13.23
CA ILE A 140 8.77 4.67 12.49
C ILE A 140 7.38 4.98 13.01
N LEU A 141 6.50 5.45 12.13
CA LEU A 141 5.09 5.66 12.38
C LEU A 141 4.26 4.88 11.38
N GLU A 142 3.45 3.94 11.87
CA GLU A 142 2.50 3.19 11.06
C GLU A 142 1.08 3.34 11.62
N LEU A 143 0.20 3.94 10.83
CA LEU A 143 -1.20 4.16 11.17
C LEU A 143 -2.08 3.49 10.12
N ARG A 144 -2.82 2.44 10.49
CA ARG A 144 -3.77 1.77 9.58
C ARG A 144 -5.17 1.88 10.11
N HIS A 145 -6.04 2.61 9.41
CA HIS A 145 -7.42 2.92 9.80
C HIS A 145 -7.52 3.44 11.24
N ALA A 146 -6.48 4.13 11.71
CA ALA A 146 -6.33 4.52 13.10
C ALA A 146 -6.62 6.00 13.35
N LEU A 147 -6.42 6.87 12.35
CA LEU A 147 -6.63 8.30 12.50
C LEU A 147 -8.12 8.65 12.54
N SER A 148 -8.51 9.47 13.50
CA SER A 148 -9.85 10.03 13.67
C SER A 148 -9.89 11.48 13.20
N GLY A 149 -10.96 11.85 12.48
CA GLY A 149 -11.20 13.20 11.96
C GLY A 149 -11.98 14.09 12.93
N ASP A 150 -12.40 13.55 14.08
CA ASP A 150 -13.04 14.31 15.13
C ASP A 150 -11.99 15.21 15.81
N ILE A 151 -11.79 16.40 15.25
CA ILE A 151 -11.03 17.49 15.88
C ILE A 151 -11.82 17.96 17.10
N THR A 152 -11.76 17.21 18.20
CA THR A 152 -12.54 17.48 19.43
C THR A 152 -11.95 18.56 20.31
N ARG A 153 -10.87 19.23 19.88
CA ARG A 153 -10.35 20.42 20.56
C ARG A 153 -10.13 21.51 19.53
N GLY A 154 -10.95 22.56 19.62
CA GLY A 154 -10.85 23.71 18.74
C GLY A 154 -9.41 24.19 18.69
N ALA A 155 -8.80 24.10 17.50
CA ALA A 155 -7.46 24.59 17.16
C ALA A 155 -6.60 24.76 18.41
N SER A 156 -6.30 23.65 19.09
CA SER A 156 -5.24 23.70 20.08
C SER A 156 -4.04 24.26 19.32
N LYS A 157 -3.41 25.29 19.88
CA LYS A 157 -2.12 25.77 19.39
C LYS A 157 -1.13 24.63 19.67
N GLY A 158 -1.26 23.53 18.94
CA GLY A 158 -0.29 22.45 18.92
C GLY A 158 1.05 23.09 18.61
N PRO A 159 2.12 22.72 19.33
CA PRO A 159 3.39 23.40 19.25
C PRO A 159 3.78 23.55 17.78
N SER A 160 3.83 24.80 17.34
CA SER A 160 4.47 25.19 16.09
C SER A 160 5.89 24.64 16.15
N GLY A 161 6.15 23.52 15.47
CA GLY A 161 7.50 22.98 15.34
C GLY A 161 7.77 21.56 15.84
N VAL A 162 6.78 20.65 15.95
CA VAL A 162 7.10 19.21 16.06
C VAL A 162 7.64 18.71 14.72
N GLN A 163 8.90 18.99 14.42
CA GLN A 163 9.61 18.34 13.32
C GLN A 163 10.08 16.96 13.79
N CYS A 164 9.15 16.02 13.90
CA CYS A 164 9.54 14.61 13.95
C CYS A 164 10.04 14.21 12.57
N GLN A 165 11.34 13.97 12.49
CA GLN A 165 11.97 13.48 11.28
C GLN A 165 11.81 11.96 11.19
N LEU A 166 10.68 11.52 10.63
CA LEU A 166 10.41 10.11 10.45
C LEU A 166 11.33 9.50 9.39
N ARG A 167 11.76 8.26 9.60
CA ARG A 167 12.42 7.42 8.58
C ARG A 167 11.43 6.52 7.85
N VAL A 168 10.33 6.15 8.49
CA VAL A 168 9.28 5.31 7.90
C VAL A 168 7.93 5.88 8.31
N LEU A 169 7.11 6.21 7.32
CA LEU A 169 5.73 6.62 7.50
C LEU A 169 4.83 5.72 6.66
N ARG A 170 3.93 4.98 7.31
CA ARG A 170 2.95 4.12 6.64
C ARG A 170 1.54 4.50 7.08
N LEU A 171 0.73 4.99 6.15
CA LEU A 171 -0.62 5.47 6.41
C LEU A 171 -1.64 4.69 5.58
N SER A 172 -2.74 4.30 6.21
CA SER A 172 -3.97 3.88 5.55
C SER A 172 -5.12 4.53 6.31
N THR A 173 -5.99 5.27 5.63
CA THR A 173 -7.14 5.92 6.25
C THR A 173 -8.36 5.85 5.32
N ARG A 174 -9.54 6.07 5.89
CA ARG A 174 -10.80 6.30 5.15
C ARG A 174 -11.29 7.74 5.30
N ASP A 175 -10.59 8.55 6.08
CA ASP A 175 -10.88 9.95 6.32
C ASP A 175 -9.68 10.79 5.85
N GLU A 176 -9.96 11.65 4.88
CA GLU A 176 -9.01 12.53 4.24
C GLU A 176 -8.64 13.74 5.10
N THR A 177 -9.58 14.21 5.92
CA THR A 177 -9.40 15.39 6.76
C THR A 177 -8.23 15.20 7.74
N CYS A 178 -8.11 13.99 8.30
CA CYS A 178 -7.00 13.62 9.18
C CYS A 178 -5.66 13.63 8.46
N LEU A 179 -5.64 13.15 7.21
CA LEU A 179 -4.42 13.05 6.41
C LEU A 179 -3.89 14.45 6.09
N LEU A 180 -4.79 15.34 5.65
CA LEU A 180 -4.47 16.74 5.37
C LEU A 180 -4.03 17.50 6.64
N ALA A 181 -4.68 17.25 7.77
CA ALA A 181 -4.30 17.84 9.04
C ALA A 181 -2.90 17.37 9.47
N LEU A 182 -2.65 16.05 9.43
CA LEU A 182 -1.37 15.46 9.83
C LEU A 182 -0.21 15.95 8.93
N ALA A 183 -0.42 16.02 7.62
CA ALA A 183 0.61 16.36 6.64
C ALA A 183 1.25 17.74 6.85
N ARG A 184 0.55 18.67 7.51
CA ARG A 184 1.08 20.01 7.83
C ARG A 184 2.11 20.02 8.95
N HIS A 185 2.15 18.94 9.75
CA HIS A 185 2.91 18.89 10.99
C HIS A 185 4.02 17.84 10.99
N ILE A 186 4.04 16.93 10.00
CA ILE A 186 5.05 15.87 9.93
C ILE A 186 5.84 15.96 8.62
N SER A 187 7.11 15.56 8.68
CA SER A 187 7.98 15.47 7.52
C SER A 187 8.79 14.18 7.60
N VAL A 188 8.98 13.51 6.46
CA VAL A 188 9.83 12.32 6.39
C VAL A 188 11.22 12.73 5.92
N GLN A 189 12.27 12.20 6.52
CA GLN A 189 13.65 12.51 6.11
C GLN A 189 13.84 12.21 4.62
N LYS A 190 14.70 12.98 3.95
CA LYS A 190 15.12 12.68 2.58
C LYS A 190 15.74 11.27 2.55
N GLY A 191 15.21 10.38 1.70
CA GLY A 191 15.58 8.96 1.69
C GLY A 191 14.89 8.10 2.77
N GLY A 192 13.82 8.62 3.38
CA GLY A 192 12.91 7.84 4.22
C GLY A 192 11.86 7.09 3.40
N GLU A 193 11.25 6.09 4.03
CA GLU A 193 10.14 5.32 3.46
C GLU A 193 8.82 6.04 3.70
N VAL A 194 8.08 6.32 2.62
CA VAL A 194 6.71 6.84 2.70
C VAL A 194 5.80 5.86 1.97
N GLN A 195 4.77 5.40 2.65
CA GLN A 195 3.72 4.59 2.08
C GLN A 195 2.36 5.13 2.48
N ILE A 196 1.55 5.55 1.51
CA ILE A 196 0.15 5.93 1.75
C ILE A 196 -0.74 4.98 0.96
N ILE A 197 -1.74 4.41 1.61
CA ILE A 197 -2.74 3.53 0.99
C ILE A 197 -4.04 4.32 0.86
N ILE A 198 -4.40 4.65 -0.39
CA ILE A 198 -5.66 5.31 -0.73
C ILE A 198 -6.76 4.26 -0.86
N ASN A 199 -7.88 4.49 -0.18
CA ASN A 199 -9.11 3.73 -0.31
C ASN A 199 -10.20 4.60 -0.98
N ASP A 200 -11.32 4.00 -1.37
CA ASP A 200 -12.32 4.49 -2.34
C ASP A 200 -12.91 5.87 -2.05
N VAL A 201 -12.87 6.29 -0.79
CA VAL A 201 -13.55 7.45 -0.23
C VAL A 201 -12.69 8.70 -0.20
N LEU A 202 -11.37 8.58 -0.40
CA LEU A 202 -10.45 9.71 -0.33
C LEU A 202 -10.38 10.45 -1.67
N SER A 203 -10.28 11.79 -1.64
CA SER A 203 -9.84 12.59 -2.80
C SER A 203 -8.46 12.12 -3.23
N ILE A 204 -8.35 11.70 -4.49
CA ILE A 204 -7.10 11.25 -5.05
C ILE A 204 -6.12 12.40 -5.27
N ALA A 205 -6.62 13.62 -5.56
CA ALA A 205 -5.79 14.81 -5.76
C ALA A 205 -5.11 15.26 -4.45
N ASP A 206 -5.90 15.50 -3.41
CA ASP A 206 -5.42 15.91 -2.09
C ASP A 206 -4.47 14.88 -1.49
N THR A 207 -4.77 13.58 -1.67
CA THR A 207 -3.87 12.52 -1.20
C THR A 207 -2.54 12.50 -1.97
N PHE A 208 -2.57 12.80 -3.26
CA PHE A 208 -1.35 12.93 -4.07
C PHE A 208 -0.53 14.15 -3.65
N ASP A 209 -1.19 15.28 -3.36
CA ASP A 209 -0.54 16.50 -2.85
C ASP A 209 0.08 16.27 -1.47
N VAL A 210 -0.61 15.58 -0.57
CA VAL A 210 -0.06 15.16 0.73
C VAL A 210 1.14 14.23 0.54
N TYR A 211 1.02 13.22 -0.34
CA TYR A 211 2.10 12.28 -0.62
C TYR A 211 3.35 12.99 -1.14
N THR A 212 3.21 13.85 -2.15
CA THR A 212 4.34 14.60 -2.72
C THR A 212 4.99 15.53 -1.70
N THR A 213 4.18 16.15 -0.82
CA THR A 213 4.67 16.97 0.29
C THR A 213 5.48 16.16 1.29
N LEU A 214 4.95 15.02 1.75
CA LEU A 214 5.58 14.16 2.75
C LEU A 214 6.84 13.45 2.21
N SER A 215 6.82 13.05 0.94
CA SER A 215 7.94 12.38 0.27
C SER A 215 8.98 13.35 -0.30
N HIS A 216 8.76 14.67 -0.20
CA HIS A 216 9.63 15.69 -0.79
C HIS A 216 9.88 15.50 -2.29
N ILE A 217 8.85 15.07 -3.03
CA ILE A 217 8.95 14.79 -4.46
C ILE A 217 8.92 16.11 -5.23
N GLU A 218 9.93 16.33 -6.06
CA GLU A 218 9.98 17.51 -6.92
C GLU A 218 8.97 17.40 -8.06
N ARG A 219 8.41 18.54 -8.49
CA ARG A 219 7.50 18.57 -9.63
C ARG A 219 8.24 18.05 -10.87
N ARG A 220 7.61 17.10 -11.59
CA ARG A 220 8.13 16.40 -12.78
C ARG A 220 9.19 15.34 -12.52
N GLU A 221 9.36 14.92 -11.27
CA GLU A 221 10.15 13.73 -11.01
C GLU A 221 9.51 12.50 -11.66
N HIS A 222 10.28 11.88 -12.56
CA HIS A 222 9.83 10.74 -13.33
C HIS A 222 9.82 9.47 -12.49
N SER A 223 8.69 8.78 -12.50
CA SER A 223 8.34 7.73 -11.55
C SER A 223 7.87 6.46 -12.26
N GLU A 224 7.85 5.34 -11.54
CA GLU A 224 7.27 4.07 -11.99
C GLU A 224 5.84 3.90 -11.46
N VAL A 225 4.92 3.47 -12.31
CA VAL A 225 3.56 3.07 -11.94
C VAL A 225 3.42 1.57 -12.15
N ARG A 226 2.99 0.84 -11.12
CA ARG A 226 2.65 -0.59 -11.23
C ARG A 226 1.18 -0.81 -10.94
N ILE A 227 0.49 -1.48 -11.84
CA ILE A 227 -0.92 -1.83 -11.69
C ILE A 227 -1.02 -3.31 -11.38
N SER A 228 -1.73 -3.65 -10.31
CA SER A 228 -1.99 -5.02 -9.89
C SER A 228 -3.45 -5.18 -9.48
N THR A 229 -3.93 -6.42 -9.43
CA THR A 229 -5.31 -6.72 -9.07
C THR A 229 -5.33 -7.70 -7.91
N ARG A 230 -6.20 -7.50 -6.93
CA ARG A 230 -6.50 -8.46 -5.87
C ARG A 230 -7.97 -8.86 -5.94
N GLY A 231 -8.24 -10.16 -5.97
CA GLY A 231 -9.59 -10.73 -5.95
C GLY A 231 -9.92 -11.36 -4.60
N ILE A 232 -11.15 -11.21 -4.15
CA ILE A 232 -11.77 -12.09 -3.14
C ILE A 232 -12.46 -13.24 -3.92
N SER A 233 -12.34 -14.47 -3.41
CA SER A 233 -12.66 -15.77 -4.04
C SER A 233 -13.78 -15.79 -5.11
N LEU A 234 -13.52 -16.55 -6.19
CA LEU A 234 -14.42 -16.84 -7.31
C LEU A 234 -15.64 -17.72 -6.94
N ASP A 235 -15.66 -18.30 -5.73
CA ASP A 235 -16.70 -19.27 -5.32
C ASP A 235 -17.98 -18.63 -4.77
N ARG A 236 -18.04 -17.29 -4.70
CA ARG A 236 -19.27 -16.52 -4.46
C ARG A 236 -19.26 -15.36 -5.45
N GLN A 237 -20.43 -15.01 -5.99
CA GLN A 237 -20.59 -13.89 -6.93
C GLN A 237 -19.70 -12.71 -6.53
N ALA A 238 -18.80 -12.37 -7.43
CA ALA A 238 -17.63 -11.56 -7.17
C ALA A 238 -17.99 -10.06 -7.16
N ASP A 239 -18.59 -9.62 -6.06
CA ASP A 239 -19.05 -8.24 -5.92
C ASP A 239 -17.91 -7.25 -5.62
N ILE A 240 -16.71 -7.72 -5.26
CA ILE A 240 -15.60 -6.86 -4.81
C ILE A 240 -14.26 -7.34 -5.42
N TYR A 241 -13.93 -6.79 -6.57
CA TYR A 241 -12.62 -6.86 -7.20
C TYR A 241 -11.88 -5.54 -6.96
N THR A 242 -10.62 -5.58 -6.52
CA THR A 242 -9.81 -4.37 -6.23
C THR A 242 -8.61 -4.25 -7.18
N VAL A 243 -8.51 -3.11 -7.88
CA VAL A 243 -7.27 -2.69 -8.56
C VAL A 243 -6.44 -1.92 -7.57
N TYR A 244 -5.14 -2.16 -7.63
CA TYR A 244 -4.12 -1.49 -6.86
C TYR A 244 -3.09 -0.89 -7.83
N ILE A 245 -2.91 0.42 -7.76
CA ILE A 245 -1.89 1.17 -8.48
C ILE A 245 -0.82 1.57 -7.48
N LYS A 246 0.42 1.17 -7.70
CA LYS A 246 1.58 1.61 -6.93
C LYS A 246 2.35 2.63 -7.74
N PHE A 247 2.38 3.87 -7.28
CA PHE A 247 3.22 4.94 -7.83
C PHE A 247 4.50 5.04 -7.01
N GLU A 248 5.65 4.80 -7.64
CA GLU A 248 6.99 4.77 -7.06
C GLU A 248 7.82 5.94 -7.61
N ALA A 249 7.96 7.01 -6.83
CA ALA A 249 8.78 8.17 -7.22
C ALA A 249 10.27 8.01 -6.87
N HIS A 250 10.56 7.20 -5.84
CA HIS A 250 11.92 6.92 -5.36
C HIS A 250 11.99 5.50 -4.81
N PRO A 251 13.20 4.90 -4.63
CA PRO A 251 13.37 3.55 -4.10
C PRO A 251 12.67 3.24 -2.77
N GLN A 252 12.26 4.27 -2.01
CA GLN A 252 11.63 4.14 -0.70
C GLN A 252 10.27 4.87 -0.59
N SER A 253 9.86 5.65 -1.59
CA SER A 253 8.56 6.35 -1.54
C SER A 253 7.57 5.69 -2.49
N SER A 254 6.43 5.27 -1.96
CA SER A 254 5.35 4.64 -2.73
C SER A 254 3.97 5.14 -2.33
N LEU A 255 3.13 5.43 -3.31
CA LEU A 255 1.72 5.70 -3.11
C LEU A 255 0.91 4.53 -3.69
N ASN A 256 0.07 3.94 -2.85
CA ASN A 256 -0.71 2.76 -3.15
C ASN A 256 -2.18 3.14 -3.29
N ILE A 257 -2.66 3.27 -4.52
CA ILE A 257 -4.02 3.67 -4.83
C ILE A 257 -4.85 2.42 -5.03
N SER A 258 -5.80 2.16 -4.15
CA SER A 258 -6.71 1.02 -4.29
C SER A 258 -8.12 1.47 -4.61
N ARG A 259 -8.77 0.78 -5.54
CA ARG A 259 -10.17 1.02 -5.92
C ARG A 259 -10.87 -0.29 -6.23
N PRO A 260 -11.94 -0.65 -5.51
CA PRO A 260 -12.81 -1.74 -5.83
C PRO A 260 -13.75 -1.33 -6.96
N ARG A 261 -14.37 -2.33 -7.57
CA ARG A 261 -15.39 -2.15 -8.62
C ARG A 261 -16.65 -1.39 -8.17
N SER A 262 -16.81 -1.11 -6.88
CA SER A 262 -17.98 -0.42 -6.34
C SER A 262 -18.17 0.97 -6.94
N SER A 263 -19.40 1.34 -7.27
CA SER A 263 -19.78 2.70 -7.69
C SER A 263 -19.72 3.74 -6.56
N ARG A 264 -19.34 3.33 -5.34
CA ARG A 264 -19.23 4.19 -4.15
C ARG A 264 -17.95 5.04 -4.11
N SER A 265 -17.02 4.85 -5.05
CA SER A 265 -15.78 5.62 -5.10
C SER A 265 -16.05 7.08 -5.47
N THR A 266 -15.40 8.00 -4.75
CA THR A 266 -15.53 9.46 -4.96
C THR A 266 -14.71 9.99 -6.13
N TRP A 267 -13.83 9.15 -6.70
CA TRP A 267 -12.89 9.50 -7.76
C TRP A 267 -12.96 8.49 -8.92
N THR A 268 -12.36 8.87 -10.06
CA THR A 268 -12.39 8.06 -11.30
C THR A 268 -10.98 7.65 -11.75
N TRP A 269 -10.90 6.58 -12.54
CA TRP A 269 -9.64 6.18 -13.17
C TRP A 269 -9.08 7.26 -14.12
N GLN A 270 -9.93 8.04 -14.75
CA GLN A 270 -9.54 9.19 -15.57
C GLN A 270 -8.81 10.25 -14.74
N GLU A 271 -9.34 10.57 -13.57
CA GLU A 271 -8.75 11.53 -12.63
C GLU A 271 -7.38 11.07 -12.13
N CYS A 272 -7.27 9.79 -11.75
CA CYS A 272 -6.00 9.15 -11.41
C CYS A 272 -4.99 9.25 -12.56
N GLY A 273 -5.42 8.91 -13.78
CA GLY A 273 -4.57 8.98 -14.97
C GLY A 273 -4.04 10.39 -15.22
N ARG A 274 -4.90 11.42 -15.07
CA ARG A 274 -4.52 12.83 -15.22
C ARG A 274 -3.42 13.23 -14.23
N LEU A 275 -3.55 12.86 -12.95
CA LEU A 275 -2.57 13.21 -11.91
C LEU A 275 -1.21 12.54 -12.13
N LEU A 276 -1.21 11.31 -12.64
CA LEU A 276 0.02 10.53 -12.83
C LEU A 276 0.69 10.77 -14.19
N SER A 277 -0.04 11.28 -15.18
CA SER A 277 0.40 11.43 -16.59
C SER A 277 1.81 12.02 -16.76
N ASP A 278 2.03 13.22 -16.24
CA ASP A 278 3.30 13.96 -16.39
C ASP A 278 4.44 13.41 -15.52
N ALA A 279 4.10 12.67 -14.46
CA ALA A 279 5.06 12.14 -13.50
C ALA A 279 5.46 10.69 -13.81
N THR A 280 4.81 10.01 -14.76
CA THR A 280 5.04 8.59 -15.04
C THR A 280 5.95 8.42 -16.25
N CYS A 281 7.11 7.80 -16.06
CA CYS A 281 7.98 7.42 -17.18
C CYS A 281 7.99 5.91 -17.43
N CYS A 282 7.65 5.11 -16.42
CA CYS A 282 7.62 3.66 -16.47
C CYS A 282 6.24 3.20 -16.04
N LEU A 283 5.53 2.45 -16.89
CA LEU A 283 4.23 1.87 -16.55
C LEU A 283 4.32 0.35 -16.65
N THR A 284 3.98 -0.36 -15.58
CA THR A 284 3.89 -1.81 -15.51
C THR A 284 2.44 -2.23 -15.29
N LEU A 285 1.87 -2.93 -16.26
CA LEU A 285 0.51 -3.47 -16.24
C LEU A 285 0.55 -4.94 -15.81
N GLY A 286 0.06 -5.22 -14.61
CA GLY A 286 -0.21 -6.57 -14.12
C GLY A 286 1.02 -7.32 -13.61
N ASP A 287 1.34 -7.18 -12.32
CA ASP A 287 2.42 -7.95 -11.66
C ASP A 287 2.01 -9.36 -11.18
N PHE A 288 0.73 -9.80 -11.33
CA PHE A 288 0.15 -11.19 -11.31
C PHE A 288 -1.28 -11.25 -10.69
N PRO A 289 -2.09 -12.32 -10.96
CA PRO A 289 -1.93 -13.37 -11.97
C PRO A 289 -2.88 -13.18 -13.16
N TYR A 290 -2.28 -13.26 -14.35
CA TYR A 290 -2.68 -13.83 -15.64
C TYR A 290 -4.12 -13.93 -16.16
N ASP A 291 -5.16 -13.75 -15.37
CA ASP A 291 -6.43 -14.35 -15.79
C ASP A 291 -7.32 -13.42 -16.61
N ARG A 292 -7.28 -12.09 -16.45
CA ARG A 292 -8.26 -11.22 -17.15
C ARG A 292 -7.73 -9.83 -17.56
N PRO A 293 -8.17 -9.31 -18.72
CA PRO A 293 -7.83 -7.96 -19.18
C PRO A 293 -8.30 -6.84 -18.24
N LEU A 294 -7.52 -5.74 -18.21
CA LEU A 294 -7.79 -4.54 -17.41
C LEU A 294 -8.64 -3.45 -18.11
N PHE A 295 -8.97 -3.62 -19.39
CA PHE A 295 -9.52 -2.54 -20.23
C PHE A 295 -10.80 -2.93 -20.97
N HIS A 296 -11.72 -1.98 -21.14
CA HIS A 296 -12.99 -2.18 -21.85
C HIS A 296 -12.81 -2.31 -23.37
N ARG A 297 -13.76 -3.05 -23.99
CA ARG A 297 -13.94 -3.31 -25.43
C ARG A 297 -12.70 -3.13 -26.28
N THR A 298 -12.03 -4.24 -26.48
CA THR A 298 -10.99 -4.33 -27.47
C THR A 298 -11.34 -5.42 -28.49
N ASN A 299 -11.86 -5.02 -29.65
CA ASN A 299 -12.24 -5.82 -30.85
C ASN A 299 -13.03 -7.15 -30.71
N HIS A 300 -13.24 -7.73 -29.51
CA HIS A 300 -13.65 -9.14 -29.34
C HIS A 300 -14.73 -9.39 -28.27
N GLY A 301 -15.41 -8.36 -27.75
CA GLY A 301 -16.70 -8.52 -27.07
C GLY A 301 -16.72 -9.07 -25.62
N GLU A 302 -15.58 -9.41 -25.03
CA GLU A 302 -15.53 -9.79 -23.60
C GLU A 302 -15.66 -8.57 -22.67
N SER A 303 -16.46 -8.70 -21.61
CA SER A 303 -16.55 -7.66 -20.56
C SER A 303 -15.29 -7.71 -19.69
N PRO A 304 -14.55 -6.61 -19.51
CA PRO A 304 -13.37 -6.64 -18.65
C PRO A 304 -13.75 -6.74 -17.17
N LEU A 305 -12.76 -7.11 -16.34
CA LEU A 305 -12.94 -7.00 -14.89
C LEU A 305 -12.96 -5.54 -14.43
N TYR A 306 -12.15 -4.69 -15.08
CA TYR A 306 -11.96 -3.28 -14.76
C TYR A 306 -11.97 -2.44 -16.03
N ASP A 307 -12.37 -1.17 -15.93
CA ASP A 307 -12.28 -0.23 -17.05
C ASP A 307 -11.19 0.81 -16.75
N LEU A 308 -9.95 0.48 -17.12
CA LEU A 308 -8.81 1.40 -17.07
C LEU A 308 -8.61 2.15 -18.39
N THR A 309 -9.60 2.15 -19.29
CA THR A 309 -9.48 2.75 -20.63
C THR A 309 -9.10 4.21 -20.55
N GLU A 310 -9.85 4.98 -19.77
CA GLU A 310 -9.59 6.40 -19.56
C GLU A 310 -8.31 6.65 -18.76
N PHE A 311 -7.87 5.73 -17.91
CA PHE A 311 -6.56 5.87 -17.24
C PHE A 311 -5.42 5.78 -18.26
N LEU A 312 -5.44 4.76 -19.12
CA LEU A 312 -4.35 4.50 -20.07
C LEU A 312 -4.25 5.60 -21.13
N ARG A 313 -5.40 6.17 -21.55
CA ARG A 313 -5.47 7.33 -22.46
C ARG A 313 -4.80 8.60 -21.93
N GLN A 314 -4.56 8.70 -20.62
CA GLN A 314 -3.86 9.84 -20.01
C GLN A 314 -2.34 9.59 -19.86
N MET A 315 -1.81 8.41 -20.17
CA MET A 315 -0.40 8.08 -19.92
C MET A 315 0.51 8.56 -21.06
N TYR A 316 0.85 9.86 -21.06
CA TYR A 316 1.75 10.47 -22.03
C TYR A 316 3.23 10.24 -21.69
N HIS A 317 4.11 10.38 -22.70
CA HIS A 317 5.56 10.43 -22.53
C HIS A 317 6.22 9.23 -21.83
N LEU A 318 5.58 8.05 -21.87
CA LEU A 318 6.14 6.84 -21.32
C LEU A 318 7.47 6.49 -21.99
N ARG A 319 8.51 6.30 -21.20
CA ARG A 319 9.82 5.79 -21.66
C ARG A 319 9.82 4.27 -21.72
N SER A 320 9.16 3.63 -20.76
CA SER A 320 9.07 2.18 -20.64
C SER A 320 7.64 1.74 -20.34
N LEU A 321 7.17 0.74 -21.07
CA LEU A 321 5.90 0.05 -20.81
C LEU A 321 6.17 -1.43 -20.57
N SER A 322 5.69 -2.01 -19.49
CA SER A 322 5.61 -3.45 -19.25
C SER A 322 4.15 -3.87 -19.28
N VAL A 323 3.80 -4.84 -20.11
CA VAL A 323 2.41 -5.23 -20.39
C VAL A 323 2.29 -6.72 -20.63
N CYS A 324 1.20 -7.32 -20.12
CA CYS A 324 0.89 -8.72 -20.35
C CYS A 324 0.45 -8.96 -21.80
N ALA A 325 0.85 -10.10 -22.40
CA ALA A 325 0.43 -10.48 -23.74
C ALA A 325 -1.10 -10.49 -23.93
N LYS A 326 -1.87 -10.86 -22.89
CA LYS A 326 -3.34 -10.81 -22.94
C LYS A 326 -3.88 -9.39 -23.05
N ASP A 327 -3.26 -8.41 -22.38
CA ASP A 327 -3.66 -7.00 -22.48
C ASP A 327 -3.23 -6.39 -23.83
N VAL A 328 -2.13 -6.86 -24.42
CA VAL A 328 -1.75 -6.52 -25.80
C VAL A 328 -2.76 -7.08 -26.81
N ILE A 329 -3.14 -8.35 -26.68
CA ILE A 329 -4.14 -9.00 -27.55
C ILE A 329 -5.50 -8.35 -27.39
N ALA A 330 -5.83 -7.95 -26.15
CA ALA A 330 -6.98 -7.11 -25.90
C ALA A 330 -6.81 -5.85 -26.77
N GLY A 331 -5.93 -4.93 -26.43
CA GLY A 331 -5.75 -3.70 -27.22
C GLY A 331 -5.23 -2.55 -26.39
N ALA A 332 -4.52 -2.85 -25.30
CA ALA A 332 -3.96 -1.84 -24.40
C ALA A 332 -3.04 -0.86 -25.15
N LEU A 333 -2.29 -1.34 -26.15
CA LEU A 333 -1.41 -0.47 -26.94
C LEU A 333 -2.19 0.61 -27.72
N ASP A 334 -3.37 0.27 -28.24
CA ASP A 334 -4.20 1.20 -29.01
C ASP A 334 -4.78 2.33 -28.15
N LEU A 335 -4.75 2.18 -26.83
CA LEU A 335 -5.23 3.17 -25.88
C LEU A 335 -4.16 4.17 -25.45
N LEU A 336 -2.88 3.91 -25.74
CA LEU A 336 -1.79 4.81 -25.38
C LEU A 336 -1.86 6.08 -26.24
N PRO A 337 -1.71 7.26 -25.63
CA PRO A 337 -1.71 8.50 -26.39
C PRO A 337 -0.40 8.66 -27.18
N GLY A 338 -0.50 8.84 -28.50
CA GLY A 338 0.61 9.30 -29.34
C GLY A 338 1.86 8.42 -29.29
N GLU A 339 2.97 8.99 -28.80
CA GLU A 339 4.35 8.51 -28.98
C GLU A 339 4.60 7.07 -28.48
N THR A 340 5.31 6.30 -29.32
CA THR A 340 5.78 4.96 -28.97
C THR A 340 6.79 5.00 -27.82
N PRO A 341 6.60 4.23 -26.72
CA PRO A 341 7.58 4.14 -25.65
C PRO A 341 8.92 3.60 -26.17
N LYS A 342 10.04 4.10 -25.64
CA LYS A 342 11.38 3.64 -26.06
C LYS A 342 11.62 2.16 -25.77
N LYS A 343 10.98 1.62 -24.73
CA LYS A 343 11.07 0.22 -24.32
C LYS A 343 9.68 -0.37 -24.08
N ILE A 344 9.41 -1.53 -24.66
CA ILE A 344 8.19 -2.30 -24.44
C ILE A 344 8.57 -3.69 -23.95
N VAL A 345 8.15 -4.04 -22.74
CA VAL A 345 8.34 -5.36 -22.12
C VAL A 345 7.02 -6.10 -22.21
N VAL A 346 7.03 -7.30 -22.81
CA VAL A 346 5.84 -8.15 -22.96
C VAL A 346 6.01 -9.38 -22.09
N THR A 347 5.09 -9.57 -21.14
CA THR A 347 5.10 -10.70 -20.19
C THR A 347 4.01 -11.73 -20.52
N ALA A 348 4.03 -12.87 -19.83
CA ALA A 348 2.98 -13.90 -19.88
C ALA A 348 2.83 -14.66 -21.22
N GLY A 349 3.94 -14.92 -21.93
CA GLY A 349 3.94 -15.84 -23.07
C GLY A 349 3.30 -15.25 -24.34
N PRO A 350 3.98 -14.33 -25.04
CA PRO A 350 3.47 -13.72 -26.26
C PRO A 350 3.32 -14.77 -27.37
N SER A 351 2.15 -14.77 -28.02
CA SER A 351 1.80 -15.63 -29.16
C SER A 351 1.93 -14.90 -30.50
N GLY A 352 1.80 -15.61 -31.62
CA GLY A 352 1.72 -15.00 -32.95
C GLY A 352 0.68 -13.87 -33.05
N VAL A 353 -0.47 -14.03 -32.38
CA VAL A 353 -1.52 -13.00 -32.32
C VAL A 353 -1.03 -11.74 -31.59
N CYS A 354 -0.30 -11.91 -30.48
CA CYS A 354 0.31 -10.80 -29.75
C CYS A 354 1.31 -10.05 -30.64
N PHE A 355 2.19 -10.76 -31.35
CA PHE A 355 3.18 -10.14 -32.25
C PHE A 355 2.52 -9.40 -33.41
N GLU A 356 1.45 -9.95 -33.98
CA GLU A 356 0.70 -9.30 -35.05
C GLU A 356 0.04 -8.00 -34.57
N LYS A 357 -0.56 -7.99 -33.38
CA LYS A 357 -1.15 -6.79 -32.77
C LYS A 357 -0.10 -5.71 -32.54
N MET A 358 1.04 -6.07 -31.95
CA MET A 358 2.17 -5.14 -31.77
C MET A 358 2.65 -4.56 -33.09
N ARG A 359 2.84 -5.41 -34.10
CA ARG A 359 3.28 -5.00 -35.44
C ARG A 359 2.30 -3.99 -36.06
N THR A 360 1.01 -4.28 -35.95
CA THR A 360 -0.05 -3.43 -36.51
C THR A 360 -0.03 -2.05 -35.86
N TRP A 361 0.03 -2.02 -34.53
CA TRP A 361 0.13 -0.79 -33.76
C TRP A 361 1.41 0.00 -34.09
N LEU A 362 2.59 -0.64 -34.12
CA LEU A 362 3.85 0.04 -34.48
C LEU A 362 3.84 0.63 -35.89
N ASN A 363 3.22 -0.06 -36.85
CA ASN A 363 3.08 0.44 -38.22
C ASN A 363 2.20 1.70 -38.28
N GLN A 364 1.12 1.74 -37.49
CA GLN A 364 0.28 2.93 -37.36
C GLN A 364 1.08 4.10 -36.77
N GLN A 365 1.88 3.85 -35.72
CA GLN A 365 2.69 4.90 -35.08
C GLN A 365 3.77 5.47 -35.99
N GLN A 366 4.46 4.62 -36.77
CA GLN A 366 5.44 5.08 -37.76
C GLN A 366 4.81 5.93 -38.86
N SER A 367 3.61 5.55 -39.31
CA SER A 367 2.85 6.30 -40.32
C SER A 367 2.43 7.68 -39.80
N ALA A 368 2.08 7.78 -38.52
CA ALA A 368 1.68 9.03 -37.89
C ALA A 368 2.88 9.96 -37.56
N SER A 369 4.03 9.40 -37.21
CA SER A 369 5.19 10.15 -36.70
C SER A 369 6.22 10.53 -37.79
N GLY A 370 6.07 10.04 -39.02
CA GLY A 370 6.96 10.33 -40.14
C GLY A 370 8.35 9.67 -40.06
N PRO A 371 9.29 9.99 -40.97
CA PRO A 371 10.58 9.30 -41.12
C PRO A 371 11.59 9.46 -39.95
N GLY A 372 11.19 10.10 -38.84
CA GLY A 372 11.95 10.20 -37.59
C GLY A 372 11.34 9.40 -36.41
N ALA A 373 10.35 8.55 -36.67
CA ALA A 373 9.67 7.77 -35.63
C ALA A 373 10.64 6.88 -34.83
N VAL A 374 10.66 7.05 -33.51
CA VAL A 374 11.49 6.24 -32.61
C VAL A 374 11.03 4.78 -32.68
N ARG A 375 11.97 3.88 -33.03
CA ARG A 375 11.73 2.43 -32.97
C ARG A 375 12.01 1.93 -31.55
N PRO A 376 11.09 1.18 -30.94
CA PRO A 376 11.27 0.70 -29.57
C PRO A 376 12.20 -0.49 -29.51
N VAL A 377 12.84 -0.65 -28.34
CA VAL A 377 13.41 -1.92 -27.89
C VAL A 377 12.28 -2.77 -27.33
N VAL A 378 12.09 -3.98 -27.86
CA VAL A 378 11.08 -4.93 -27.36
C VAL A 378 11.77 -6.02 -26.53
N VAL A 379 11.29 -6.24 -25.31
CA VAL A 379 11.75 -7.33 -24.44
C VAL A 379 10.63 -8.34 -24.28
N LEU A 380 10.86 -9.59 -24.66
CA LEU A 380 9.89 -10.67 -24.55
C LEU A 380 10.24 -11.54 -23.34
N CYS A 381 9.44 -11.44 -22.28
CA CYS A 381 9.59 -12.20 -21.05
C CYS A 381 8.66 -13.43 -21.07
N HIS A 382 9.20 -14.63 -21.31
CA HIS A 382 8.39 -15.84 -21.49
C HIS A 382 9.07 -17.13 -21.03
N ALA A 383 8.27 -18.20 -20.88
CA ALA A 383 8.79 -19.54 -20.68
C ALA A 383 9.27 -20.18 -22.01
N VAL A 384 8.45 -20.12 -23.07
CA VAL A 384 8.75 -20.67 -24.41
C VAL A 384 8.00 -19.86 -25.49
N ILE A 385 8.69 -19.45 -26.56
CA ILE A 385 8.05 -19.04 -27.83
C ILE A 385 7.96 -20.27 -28.73
N GLN A 386 6.77 -20.56 -29.26
CA GLN A 386 6.57 -21.75 -30.08
C GLN A 386 7.17 -21.54 -31.48
N ARG A 387 7.70 -22.60 -32.10
CA ARG A 387 8.30 -22.52 -33.46
C ARG A 387 7.36 -21.91 -34.49
N ARG A 388 6.04 -22.15 -34.36
CA ARG A 388 5.03 -21.61 -35.26
C ARG A 388 4.92 -20.08 -35.21
N ASP A 389 5.30 -19.45 -34.09
CA ASP A 389 5.21 -17.99 -33.91
C ASP A 389 6.48 -17.26 -34.39
N GLN A 390 7.52 -18.00 -34.84
CA GLN A 390 8.80 -17.41 -35.28
C GLN A 390 8.66 -16.55 -36.54
N ARG A 391 7.70 -16.86 -37.41
CA ARG A 391 7.44 -16.07 -38.62
C ARG A 391 6.94 -14.68 -38.26
N GLU A 392 5.98 -14.62 -37.34
CA GLU A 392 5.35 -13.39 -36.85
C GLU A 392 6.35 -12.57 -36.03
N LEU A 393 7.16 -13.22 -35.20
CA LEU A 393 8.28 -12.60 -34.50
C LEU A 393 9.30 -12.00 -35.48
N GLY A 394 9.67 -12.73 -36.53
CA GLY A 394 10.57 -12.24 -37.57
C GLY A 394 10.02 -11.02 -38.30
N ALA A 395 8.70 -10.96 -38.53
CA ALA A 395 8.05 -9.80 -39.12
C ALA A 395 8.06 -8.55 -38.21
N LEU A 396 8.03 -8.74 -36.89
CA LEU A 396 8.06 -7.66 -35.90
C LEU A 396 9.40 -6.91 -35.90
N THR A 397 10.52 -7.61 -36.15
CA THR A 397 11.89 -7.03 -36.13
C THR A 397 12.05 -5.77 -36.99
N ARG A 398 11.30 -5.64 -38.09
CA ARG A 398 11.37 -4.48 -39.00
C ARG A 398 10.90 -3.17 -38.36
N TYR A 399 10.10 -3.26 -37.30
CA TYR A 399 9.49 -2.13 -36.62
C TYR A 399 10.18 -1.79 -35.29
N CYS A 400 11.10 -2.63 -34.84
CA CYS A 400 11.84 -2.47 -33.60
C CYS A 400 13.29 -2.04 -33.89
N SER A 401 13.94 -1.42 -32.91
CA SER A 401 15.40 -1.25 -32.96
C SER A 401 16.10 -2.55 -32.57
N GLU A 402 15.60 -3.18 -31.51
CA GLU A 402 16.13 -4.43 -30.95
C GLU A 402 14.98 -5.28 -30.39
N ILE A 403 15.14 -6.61 -30.43
CA ILE A 403 14.29 -7.56 -29.73
C ILE A 403 15.15 -8.42 -28.81
N HIS A 404 14.89 -8.38 -27.51
CA HIS A 404 15.51 -9.25 -26.52
C HIS A 404 14.55 -10.37 -26.12
N ASP A 405 14.98 -11.62 -26.29
CA ASP A 405 14.31 -12.81 -25.75
C ASP A 405 14.86 -13.08 -24.33
N GLN A 406 14.03 -12.84 -23.31
CA GLN A 406 14.37 -13.09 -21.91
C GLN A 406 13.53 -14.24 -21.38
N ARG A 407 14.17 -15.41 -21.28
CA ARG A 407 13.53 -16.60 -20.72
C ARG A 407 13.38 -16.46 -19.21
N VAL A 408 12.14 -16.41 -18.74
CA VAL A 408 11.83 -16.39 -17.32
C VAL A 408 11.57 -17.83 -16.89
N PHE A 409 12.38 -18.36 -15.97
CA PHE A 409 12.13 -19.67 -15.38
C PHE A 409 10.76 -19.66 -14.69
N PRO A 410 9.93 -20.71 -14.84
CA PRO A 410 8.68 -20.79 -14.10
C PRO A 410 9.01 -20.72 -12.62
N VAL A 411 8.56 -19.65 -11.96
CA VAL A 411 8.62 -19.55 -10.51
C VAL A 411 7.71 -20.65 -9.98
N VAL A 412 8.31 -21.75 -9.53
CA VAL A 412 7.58 -22.82 -8.86
C VAL A 412 7.01 -22.21 -7.58
N HIS A 413 5.70 -21.94 -7.59
CA HIS A 413 4.97 -21.60 -6.38
C HIS A 413 5.04 -22.78 -5.42
N VAL A 414 5.95 -22.73 -4.46
CA VAL A 414 5.82 -23.55 -3.25
C VAL A 414 4.67 -22.93 -2.46
N ILE A 415 3.46 -23.43 -2.69
CA ILE A 415 2.34 -23.23 -1.77
C ILE A 415 2.79 -23.89 -0.45
N ARG A 416 3.02 -23.08 0.59
CA ARG A 416 3.15 -23.55 1.97
C ARG A 416 1.89 -23.21 2.75
#